data_AF-A0A258YMZ1-F1
#
_entry.id   AF-A0A258YMZ1-F1
#
_cell.length_a   1.000
_cell.length_b   1.000
_cell.length_c   1.000
_cell.angle_alpha   90.00
_cell.angle_beta   90.00
_cell.angle_gamma   90.00
#
_symmetry.space_group_name_H-M   'P 1'
#
loop_
_entity.id
_entity.type
_entity.pdbx_description
1 polymer ?
#
loop_
_entity_poly.entity_id
_entity_poly.type
_entity_poly.pdbx_seq_one_letter_code
_entity_poly.pdbx_strand_id
1 'polypeptide(L)'
;AGTLDHALASASLNSQIVGAHHWHINADEPAIIDYNTEFKQPACATCGPDYYSATAYRSSDHDPVVVGLSLLKSLTGTQGRDVINGTPGDDIISGGIGADTLTSGAGNDVIVYASMRDAGDSVTDFAPGVDRLDLSALLASLGINPATALANGHVRVIAVSGGASVQVDADGAAGSAAFRPLLTLKGVSAATIEPVRDLGL
;
A
#
# COMPACT_ATOMS: atom_id res chain seq x y z
N ALA A 1 23.20 30.88 -6.66
CA ALA A 1 23.57 29.75 -5.80
C ALA A 1 23.34 28.49 -6.63
N GLY A 2 24.40 27.70 -6.87
CA GLY A 2 24.28 26.38 -7.49
C GLY A 2 24.31 25.34 -6.38
N THR A 3 23.42 24.36 -6.45
CA THR A 3 23.47 23.15 -5.63
C THR A 3 24.27 22.10 -6.41
N LEU A 4 25.28 21.48 -5.81
CA LEU A 4 26.05 20.40 -6.45
C LEU A 4 25.33 19.04 -6.31
N ASP A 5 24.31 18.96 -5.44
CA ASP A 5 23.43 17.82 -5.30
C ASP A 5 22.39 17.74 -6.39
N HIS A 6 22.33 16.57 -7.03
CA HIS A 6 21.30 16.26 -8.01
C HIS A 6 20.80 14.84 -7.83
N ALA A 7 19.47 14.69 -7.73
CA ALA A 7 18.78 13.43 -8.00
C ALA A 7 18.09 13.58 -9.35
N LEU A 8 18.40 12.69 -10.29
CA LEU A 8 17.78 12.68 -11.62
C LEU A 8 16.88 11.45 -11.73
N ALA A 9 15.67 11.65 -12.25
CA ALA A 9 14.71 10.59 -12.47
C ALA A 9 14.27 10.55 -13.93
N SER A 10 14.01 9.35 -14.44
CA SER A 10 13.27 9.20 -15.70
C SER A 10 11.85 9.73 -15.53
N ALA A 11 11.15 10.02 -16.63
CA ALA A 11 9.75 10.44 -16.58
C ALA A 11 8.86 9.42 -15.81
N SER A 12 9.14 8.12 -15.95
CA SER A 12 8.42 7.03 -15.27
C SER A 12 8.70 6.94 -13.76
N LEU A 13 9.91 7.30 -13.31
CA LEU A 13 10.25 7.32 -11.90
C LEU A 13 9.82 8.64 -11.24
N ASN A 14 9.82 9.74 -11.99
CA ASN A 14 9.43 11.05 -11.49
C ASN A 14 7.97 11.09 -10.98
N SER A 15 7.07 10.31 -11.59
CA SER A 15 5.69 10.16 -11.11
C SER A 15 5.58 9.37 -9.80
N GLN A 16 6.63 8.68 -9.37
CA GLN A 16 6.69 7.92 -8.12
C GLN A 16 7.34 8.73 -6.99
N ILE A 17 7.98 9.87 -7.28
CA ILE A 17 8.65 10.67 -6.25
C ILE A 17 7.60 11.37 -5.39
N VAL A 18 7.59 11.06 -4.10
CA VAL A 18 6.70 11.70 -3.10
C VAL A 18 7.42 12.78 -2.29
N GLY A 19 8.74 12.84 -2.38
CA GLY A 19 9.53 13.88 -1.73
C GLY A 19 11.01 13.73 -2.00
N ALA A 20 11.73 14.83 -1.83
CA ALA A 20 13.18 14.85 -1.81
C ALA A 20 13.62 15.76 -0.66
N HIS A 21 14.62 15.32 0.10
CA HIS A 21 15.16 16.07 1.22
C HIS A 21 16.68 15.96 1.24
N HIS A 22 17.37 17.07 1.48
CA HIS A 22 18.81 17.08 1.68
C HIS A 22 19.09 16.58 3.09
N TRP A 23 19.69 15.42 3.21
CA TRP A 23 20.08 14.91 4.51
C TRP A 23 21.42 15.51 4.89
N HIS A 24 21.37 16.58 5.68
CA HIS A 24 22.53 17.30 6.20
C HIS A 24 23.31 16.46 7.22
N ILE A 25 23.92 15.36 6.78
CA ILE A 25 24.90 14.61 7.56
C ILE A 25 26.27 15.17 7.24
N ASN A 26 26.89 15.74 8.28
CA ASN A 26 28.33 15.98 8.46
C ASN A 26 29.16 15.74 7.20
N ALA A 27 29.10 16.67 6.24
CA ALA A 27 30.03 16.76 5.13
C ALA A 27 31.41 17.08 5.69
N ASP A 28 32.06 16.05 6.24
CA ASP A 28 33.43 16.16 6.69
C ASP A 28 34.35 15.95 5.50
N GLU A 29 34.66 17.05 4.81
CA GLU A 29 35.78 17.12 3.90
C GLU A 29 37.03 16.48 4.57
N PRO A 30 37.88 15.75 3.83
CA PRO A 30 39.19 15.35 4.31
C PRO A 30 39.95 16.58 4.81
N ALA A 31 40.59 16.50 5.98
CA ALA A 31 41.27 17.63 6.63
C ALA A 31 42.34 18.33 5.76
N ILE A 32 42.75 17.72 4.64
CA ILE A 32 43.69 18.29 3.67
C ILE A 32 43.03 19.27 2.68
N ILE A 33 41.70 19.27 2.59
CA ILE A 33 40.89 20.19 1.76
C ILE A 33 39.75 20.88 2.53
N ASP A 34 39.64 20.68 3.84
CA ASP A 34 38.60 21.28 4.69
C ASP A 34 38.88 22.76 4.99
N TYR A 35 37.95 23.64 4.59
CA TYR A 35 38.06 25.09 4.78
C TYR A 35 37.35 25.60 6.05
N ASN A 36 36.67 24.74 6.82
CA ASN A 36 35.83 25.10 7.95
C ASN A 36 36.19 24.29 9.21
N THR A 37 36.85 24.95 10.17
CA THR A 37 37.21 24.33 11.47
C THR A 37 36.16 24.53 12.57
N GLU A 38 35.09 25.28 12.32
CA GLU A 38 34.01 25.43 13.29
C GLU A 38 33.23 24.10 13.39
N PHE A 39 33.10 23.57 14.61
CA PHE A 39 32.41 22.32 14.99
C PHE A 39 33.19 20.99 14.91
N LYS A 40 34.51 20.97 14.65
CA LYS A 40 35.29 19.72 14.60
C LYS A 40 36.33 19.57 15.74
N GLN A 41 35.88 18.83 16.76
CA GLN A 41 36.54 18.35 17.99
C GLN A 41 36.94 19.37 19.10
N PRO A 42 36.78 18.96 20.40
CA PRO A 42 36.45 17.61 20.82
C PRO A 42 35.05 17.40 21.39
N ALA A 43 34.36 16.39 20.83
CA ALA A 43 33.46 15.53 21.61
C ALA A 43 34.19 14.27 22.14
N CYS A 44 35.43 13.99 21.70
CA CYS A 44 36.25 12.88 22.23
C CYS A 44 37.75 13.10 21.98
N ALA A 45 38.50 13.43 23.04
CA ALA A 45 39.95 13.71 22.95
C ALA A 45 40.85 12.47 22.69
N THR A 46 40.32 11.25 22.82
CA THR A 46 41.08 9.99 22.65
C THR A 46 40.76 9.24 21.37
N CYS A 47 39.76 9.71 20.62
CA CYS A 47 39.36 9.12 19.36
C CYS A 47 40.33 9.65 18.30
N GLY A 48 41.39 8.88 18.00
CA GLY A 48 42.21 9.14 16.83
C GLY A 48 41.33 9.25 15.57
N PRO A 49 41.78 9.97 14.54
CA PRO A 49 40.96 10.26 13.37
C PRO A 49 40.49 8.97 12.68
N ASP A 50 39.17 8.77 12.65
CA ASP A 50 38.51 7.64 12.01
C ASP A 50 38.40 7.87 10.50
N TYR A 51 39.54 7.79 9.82
CA TYR A 51 39.67 8.14 8.40
C TYR A 51 38.97 7.16 7.43
N TYR A 52 38.57 5.97 7.89
CA TYR A 52 38.19 4.87 6.98
C TYR A 52 36.98 4.02 7.43
N SER A 53 36.15 4.47 8.39
CA SER A 53 34.97 3.69 8.76
C SER A 53 33.84 3.80 7.72
N ALA A 54 33.20 2.67 7.43
CA ALA A 54 32.05 2.56 6.52
C ALA A 54 30.74 3.03 7.17
N THR A 55 30.78 4.03 8.04
CA THR A 55 29.59 4.58 8.70
C THR A 55 28.96 5.67 7.82
N ALA A 56 27.66 5.89 7.97
CA ALA A 56 26.91 6.89 7.20
C ALA A 56 27.49 8.32 7.31
N TYR A 57 28.28 8.59 8.35
CA TYR A 57 28.86 9.90 8.67
C TYR A 57 30.03 10.35 7.76
N ARG A 58 30.59 9.47 6.93
CA ARG A 58 31.65 9.83 5.95
C ARG A 58 31.35 9.31 4.53
N SER A 59 30.08 8.97 4.25
CA SER A 59 29.68 8.41 2.95
C SER A 59 29.69 9.44 1.81
N SER A 60 29.76 10.73 2.12
CA SER A 60 29.81 11.81 1.15
C SER A 60 30.40 13.08 1.79
N ASP A 61 31.23 13.81 1.04
CA ASP A 61 31.66 15.18 1.34
C ASP A 61 30.60 16.21 0.92
N HIS A 62 29.44 15.73 0.45
CA HIS A 62 28.29 16.52 0.07
C HIS A 62 27.02 15.95 0.72
N ASP A 63 26.00 16.78 0.99
CA ASP A 63 24.76 16.35 1.64
C ASP A 63 24.00 15.34 0.76
N PRO A 64 23.82 14.06 1.15
CA PRO A 64 23.06 13.12 0.33
C PRO A 64 21.60 13.57 0.15
N VAL A 65 21.07 13.40 -1.06
CA VAL A 65 19.64 13.59 -1.34
C VAL A 65 18.88 12.30 -1.03
N VAL A 66 17.96 12.36 -0.06
CA VAL A 66 17.02 11.27 0.22
C VAL A 66 15.77 11.49 -0.61
N VAL A 67 15.46 10.53 -1.49
CA VAL A 67 14.27 10.53 -2.35
C VAL A 67 13.25 9.54 -1.81
N GLY A 68 12.07 10.02 -1.45
CA GLY A 68 10.93 9.18 -1.12
C GLY A 68 10.22 8.71 -2.39
N LEU A 69 9.93 7.41 -2.47
CA LEU A 69 9.20 6.79 -3.58
C LEU A 69 7.87 6.20 -3.11
N SER A 70 6.80 6.47 -3.86
CA SER A 70 5.54 5.72 -3.79
C SER A 70 5.62 4.56 -4.78
N LEU A 71 5.78 3.36 -4.25
CA LEU A 71 5.83 2.14 -5.04
C LEU A 71 4.44 1.54 -5.28
N LEU A 72 3.38 2.19 -4.75
CA LEU A 72 2.00 1.78 -4.97
C LEU A 72 1.64 1.85 -6.45
N LYS A 73 1.12 0.75 -7.01
CA LYS A 73 0.57 0.74 -8.36
C LYS A 73 -0.95 0.71 -8.31
N SER A 74 -1.60 1.59 -9.05
CA SER A 74 -3.05 1.52 -9.27
C SER A 74 -3.35 0.71 -10.53
N LEU A 75 -4.16 -0.33 -10.38
CA LEU A 75 -4.62 -1.19 -11.44
C LEU A 75 -6.14 -1.11 -11.50
N THR A 76 -6.67 -0.59 -12.61
CA THR A 76 -8.11 -0.45 -12.82
C THR A 76 -8.49 -1.20 -14.08
N GLY A 77 -9.45 -2.11 -13.96
CA GLY A 77 -10.05 -2.81 -15.08
C GLY A 77 -11.04 -1.93 -15.83
N THR A 78 -11.86 -2.58 -16.65
CA THR A 78 -12.80 -1.94 -17.56
C THR A 78 -14.24 -2.09 -17.03
N GLN A 79 -15.23 -2.05 -17.93
CA GLN A 79 -16.61 -2.43 -17.60
C GLN A 79 -16.93 -3.86 -18.06
N GLY A 80 -15.93 -4.59 -18.55
CA GLY A 80 -16.03 -5.96 -19.05
C GLY A 80 -15.55 -6.97 -18.01
N ARG A 81 -15.35 -8.21 -18.45
CA ARG A 81 -14.69 -9.24 -17.61
C ARG A 81 -13.20 -9.13 -17.84
N ASP A 82 -12.47 -8.76 -16.81
CA ASP A 82 -11.04 -8.55 -16.86
C ASP A 82 -10.27 -9.63 -16.10
N VAL A 83 -9.02 -9.84 -16.52
CA VAL A 83 -8.02 -10.62 -15.78
C VAL A 83 -6.92 -9.65 -15.38
N ILE A 84 -6.89 -9.28 -14.11
CA ILE A 84 -5.92 -8.33 -13.57
C ILE A 84 -4.88 -9.12 -12.78
N ASN A 85 -3.62 -8.94 -13.13
CA ASN A 85 -2.50 -9.46 -12.36
C ASN A 85 -1.69 -8.28 -11.84
N GLY A 86 -1.58 -8.19 -10.52
CA GLY A 86 -0.75 -7.25 -9.82
C GLY A 86 0.73 -7.56 -9.94
N THR A 87 1.49 -6.91 -9.09
CA THR A 87 2.95 -6.91 -9.05
C THR A 87 3.43 -7.57 -7.76
N PRO A 88 4.75 -7.75 -7.59
CA PRO A 88 5.30 -8.21 -6.32
C PRO A 88 5.37 -7.14 -5.21
N GLY A 89 4.86 -5.92 -5.45
CA GLY A 89 4.80 -4.86 -4.45
C GLY A 89 3.36 -4.42 -4.21
N ASP A 90 3.16 -3.60 -3.16
CA ASP A 90 1.84 -3.13 -2.73
C ASP A 90 1.05 -2.48 -3.87
N ASP A 91 -0.13 -3.04 -4.18
CA ASP A 91 -0.99 -2.56 -5.26
C ASP A 91 -2.36 -2.10 -4.75
N ILE A 92 -2.98 -1.18 -5.51
CA ILE A 92 -4.39 -0.80 -5.36
C ILE A 92 -5.14 -1.29 -6.60
N ILE A 93 -6.02 -2.28 -6.43
CA ILE A 93 -6.69 -2.97 -7.53
C ILE A 93 -8.19 -2.67 -7.50
N SER A 94 -8.76 -2.32 -8.65
CA SER A 94 -10.20 -2.22 -8.87
C SER A 94 -10.56 -2.98 -10.14
N GLY A 95 -11.32 -4.06 -10.02
CA GLY A 95 -11.83 -4.82 -11.17
C GLY A 95 -12.70 -3.95 -12.08
N GLY A 96 -13.60 -3.18 -11.47
CA GLY A 96 -14.58 -2.38 -12.17
C GLY A 96 -15.90 -3.13 -12.29
N ILE A 97 -16.72 -2.76 -13.28
CA ILE A 97 -17.95 -3.49 -13.55
C ILE A 97 -17.58 -4.74 -14.32
N GLY A 98 -18.10 -5.89 -13.92
CA GLY A 98 -17.66 -7.13 -14.53
C GLY A 98 -17.75 -8.25 -13.52
N ALA A 99 -17.29 -9.41 -13.95
CA ALA A 99 -17.00 -10.49 -13.02
C ALA A 99 -15.57 -10.89 -13.37
N ASP A 100 -14.66 -10.34 -12.58
CA ASP A 100 -13.25 -10.26 -12.90
C ASP A 100 -12.46 -11.36 -12.19
N THR A 101 -11.27 -11.64 -12.70
CA THR A 101 -10.29 -12.48 -12.02
C THR A 101 -9.12 -11.62 -11.60
N LEU A 102 -8.95 -11.47 -10.29
CA LEU A 102 -7.97 -10.58 -9.68
C LEU A 102 -6.89 -11.41 -8.97
N THR A 103 -5.65 -11.24 -9.39
CA THR A 103 -4.46 -11.74 -8.70
C THR A 103 -3.71 -10.52 -8.18
N SER A 104 -3.56 -10.35 -6.87
CA SER A 104 -2.92 -9.16 -6.32
C SER A 104 -1.40 -9.25 -6.33
N GLY A 105 -0.86 -10.46 -6.15
CA GLY A 105 0.57 -10.71 -6.16
C GLY A 105 1.14 -10.76 -4.74
N ALA A 106 2.33 -10.21 -4.55
CA ALA A 106 2.95 -10.10 -3.24
C ALA A 106 2.97 -8.64 -2.83
N GLY A 107 3.07 -8.37 -1.53
CA GLY A 107 2.91 -7.02 -1.01
C GLY A 107 1.68 -6.96 -0.12
N ASN A 108 1.36 -5.77 0.37
CA ASN A 108 0.13 -5.49 1.11
C ASN A 108 -0.86 -4.82 0.17
N ASP A 109 -1.73 -5.62 -0.44
CA ASP A 109 -2.57 -5.14 -1.52
C ASP A 109 -3.93 -4.66 -1.02
N VAL A 110 -4.52 -3.69 -1.72
CA VAL A 110 -5.86 -3.18 -1.44
C VAL A 110 -6.75 -3.38 -2.65
N ILE A 111 -7.77 -4.22 -2.52
CA ILE A 111 -8.78 -4.44 -3.58
C ILE A 111 -10.02 -3.63 -3.25
N VAL A 112 -10.36 -2.68 -4.12
CA VAL A 112 -11.37 -1.66 -3.88
C VAL A 112 -12.67 -2.02 -4.58
N TYR A 113 -13.78 -1.94 -3.84
CA TYR A 113 -15.14 -2.07 -4.37
C TYR A 113 -15.91 -0.78 -4.12
N ALA A 114 -16.40 -0.16 -5.20
CA ALA A 114 -17.11 1.12 -5.13
C ALA A 114 -18.62 0.96 -5.30
N SER A 115 -19.10 -0.12 -5.90
CA SER A 115 -20.52 -0.32 -6.18
C SER A 115 -20.94 -1.80 -6.20
N MET A 116 -22.24 -2.07 -5.97
CA MET A 116 -22.81 -3.41 -6.13
C MET A 116 -22.84 -3.91 -7.58
N ARG A 117 -22.38 -3.09 -8.55
CA ARG A 117 -22.19 -3.50 -9.95
C ARG A 117 -20.81 -4.09 -10.19
N ASP A 118 -19.89 -3.90 -9.26
CA ASP A 118 -18.54 -4.45 -9.27
C ASP A 118 -18.54 -5.90 -8.73
N ALA A 119 -19.73 -6.51 -8.60
CA ALA A 119 -19.91 -7.79 -7.96
C ALA A 119 -19.75 -8.95 -8.95
N GLY A 120 -19.17 -10.06 -8.47
CA GLY A 120 -18.99 -11.29 -9.23
C GLY A 120 -17.53 -11.72 -9.37
N ASP A 121 -16.62 -11.02 -8.72
CA ASP A 121 -15.18 -11.23 -8.87
C ASP A 121 -14.68 -12.49 -8.19
N SER A 122 -13.57 -13.00 -8.71
CA SER A 122 -12.73 -14.02 -8.10
C SER A 122 -11.36 -13.46 -7.81
N VAL A 123 -11.02 -13.33 -6.52
CA VAL A 123 -9.65 -13.05 -6.08
C VAL A 123 -8.92 -14.38 -5.89
N THR A 124 -7.74 -14.53 -6.50
CA THR A 124 -7.07 -15.84 -6.61
C THR A 124 -6.04 -16.13 -5.52
N ASP A 125 -5.49 -15.10 -4.89
CA ASP A 125 -4.31 -15.20 -4.02
C ASP A 125 -4.39 -14.34 -2.74
N PHE A 126 -5.59 -13.86 -2.40
CA PHE A 126 -5.81 -13.03 -1.21
C PHE A 126 -5.19 -13.65 0.05
N ALA A 127 -4.32 -12.89 0.71
CA ALA A 127 -3.61 -13.27 1.92
C ALA A 127 -4.20 -12.53 3.14
N PRO A 128 -5.03 -13.19 3.98
CA PRO A 128 -5.61 -12.56 5.16
C PRO A 128 -4.54 -12.00 6.11
N GLY A 129 -4.72 -10.76 6.56
CA GLY A 129 -3.78 -10.05 7.44
C GLY A 129 -2.61 -9.39 6.73
N VAL A 130 -2.50 -9.55 5.42
CA VAL A 130 -1.59 -8.82 4.55
C VAL A 130 -2.41 -7.93 3.62
N ASP A 131 -3.32 -8.55 2.87
CA ASP A 131 -4.20 -7.86 1.93
C ASP A 131 -5.45 -7.34 2.59
N ARG A 132 -6.07 -6.35 1.96
CA ARG A 132 -7.34 -5.77 2.38
C ARG A 132 -8.33 -5.62 1.23
N LEU A 133 -9.60 -5.77 1.58
CA LEU A 133 -10.73 -5.38 0.78
C LEU A 133 -11.22 -4.03 1.30
N ASP A 134 -11.22 -3.00 0.46
CA ASP A 134 -11.80 -1.71 0.81
C ASP A 134 -13.25 -1.64 0.28
N LEU A 135 -14.19 -1.72 1.22
CA LEU A 135 -15.63 -1.62 0.96
C LEU A 135 -16.20 -0.24 1.32
N SER A 136 -15.37 0.72 1.72
CA SER A 136 -15.83 2.01 2.27
C SER A 136 -16.68 2.79 1.28
N ALA A 137 -16.25 2.89 0.01
CA ALA A 137 -16.98 3.56 -1.05
C ALA A 137 -18.29 2.84 -1.39
N LEU A 138 -18.27 1.50 -1.47
CA LEU A 138 -19.47 0.68 -1.66
C LEU A 138 -20.50 0.93 -0.55
N LEU A 139 -20.08 0.84 0.72
CA LEU A 139 -20.98 0.99 1.86
C LEU A 139 -21.52 2.43 1.96
N ALA A 140 -20.68 3.44 1.71
CA ALA A 140 -21.12 4.82 1.63
C ALA A 140 -22.18 5.04 0.53
N SER A 141 -22.03 4.40 -0.63
CA SER A 141 -23.03 4.48 -1.72
C SER A 141 -24.40 3.91 -1.34
N LEU A 142 -24.43 3.00 -0.35
CA LEU A 142 -25.64 2.39 0.19
C LEU A 142 -26.15 3.09 1.47
N GLY A 143 -25.44 4.12 1.96
CA GLY A 143 -25.76 4.81 3.22
C GLY A 143 -25.44 3.99 4.46
N ILE A 144 -24.58 2.98 4.36
CA ILE A 144 -24.20 2.08 5.44
C ILE A 144 -22.93 2.61 6.11
N ASN A 145 -22.93 2.71 7.44
CA ASN A 145 -21.72 3.01 8.20
C ASN A 145 -20.86 1.74 8.36
N PRO A 146 -19.61 1.72 7.84
CA PRO A 146 -18.71 0.56 7.93
C PRO A 146 -18.60 -0.02 9.34
N ALA A 147 -18.46 0.83 10.35
CA ALA A 147 -18.31 0.45 11.77
C ALA A 147 -19.49 -0.37 12.33
N THR A 148 -20.65 -0.30 11.67
CA THR A 148 -21.87 -1.01 12.08
C THR A 148 -22.31 -2.05 11.05
N ALA A 149 -21.59 -2.17 9.93
CA ALA A 149 -21.99 -2.99 8.80
C ALA A 149 -22.08 -4.48 9.16
N LEU A 150 -21.18 -4.99 10.01
CA LEU A 150 -21.29 -6.37 10.51
C LEU A 150 -22.43 -6.52 11.51
N ALA A 151 -22.51 -5.63 12.50
CA ALA A 151 -23.47 -5.75 13.60
C ALA A 151 -24.92 -5.68 13.12
N ASN A 152 -25.17 -4.87 12.09
CA ASN A 152 -26.49 -4.72 11.47
C ASN A 152 -26.74 -5.73 10.35
N GLY A 153 -25.79 -6.65 10.08
CA GLY A 153 -25.94 -7.70 9.09
C GLY A 153 -25.93 -7.20 7.64
N HIS A 154 -25.21 -6.12 7.34
CA HIS A 154 -24.99 -5.65 5.98
C HIS A 154 -23.85 -6.38 5.27
N VAL A 155 -22.85 -6.86 6.02
CA VAL A 155 -21.70 -7.58 5.43
C VAL A 155 -21.50 -8.88 6.17
N ARG A 156 -21.29 -9.96 5.41
CA ARG A 156 -20.88 -11.25 5.97
C ARG A 156 -19.86 -11.94 5.09
N VAL A 157 -19.08 -12.81 5.72
CA VAL A 157 -18.17 -13.73 5.04
C VAL A 157 -18.66 -15.15 5.29
N ILE A 158 -18.88 -15.92 4.23
CA ILE A 158 -19.32 -17.32 4.32
C ILE A 158 -18.34 -18.24 3.62
N ALA A 159 -18.21 -19.47 4.11
CA ALA A 159 -17.47 -20.51 3.41
C ALA A 159 -18.25 -20.98 2.17
N VAL A 160 -17.57 -21.12 1.04
CA VAL A 160 -18.12 -21.65 -0.21
C VAL A 160 -17.20 -22.74 -0.76
N SER A 161 -17.67 -23.51 -1.74
CA SER A 161 -16.81 -24.49 -2.41
C SER A 161 -15.62 -23.78 -3.05
N GLY A 162 -14.41 -24.14 -2.63
CA GLY A 162 -13.17 -23.56 -3.15
C GLY A 162 -12.72 -22.26 -2.49
N GLY A 163 -13.33 -21.81 -1.39
CA GLY A 163 -12.81 -20.67 -0.61
C GLY A 163 -13.86 -19.96 0.27
N ALA A 164 -13.80 -18.63 0.30
CA ALA A 164 -14.71 -17.77 1.05
C ALA A 164 -15.45 -16.81 0.12
N SER A 165 -16.69 -16.46 0.43
CA SER A 165 -17.45 -15.44 -0.28
C SER A 165 -17.79 -14.30 0.66
N VAL A 166 -17.45 -13.08 0.23
CA VAL A 166 -17.88 -11.85 0.89
C VAL A 166 -19.21 -11.42 0.26
N GLN A 167 -20.22 -11.21 1.09
CA GLN A 167 -21.57 -10.89 0.64
C GLN A 167 -22.06 -9.62 1.32
N VAL A 168 -22.81 -8.83 0.57
CA VAL A 168 -23.34 -7.54 1.01
C VAL A 168 -24.86 -7.55 0.90
N ASP A 169 -25.51 -7.02 1.92
CA ASP A 169 -26.93 -6.78 2.04
C ASP A 169 -27.18 -5.27 2.18
N ALA A 170 -27.98 -4.73 1.27
CA ALA A 170 -28.25 -3.29 1.18
C ALA A 170 -29.19 -2.78 2.27
N ASP A 171 -30.09 -3.61 2.80
CA ASP A 171 -31.05 -3.21 3.85
C ASP A 171 -30.77 -3.90 5.21
N GLY A 172 -29.84 -4.85 5.23
CA GLY A 172 -29.31 -5.46 6.44
C GLY A 172 -30.31 -6.42 7.09
N ALA A 173 -30.01 -6.88 8.30
CA ALA A 173 -30.77 -7.96 8.94
C ALA A 173 -32.24 -7.61 9.27
N ALA A 174 -32.58 -6.31 9.32
CA ALA A 174 -33.94 -5.83 9.55
C ALA A 174 -34.77 -5.73 8.26
N GLY A 175 -34.11 -5.81 7.10
CA GLY A 175 -34.71 -5.65 5.80
C GLY A 175 -35.17 -6.97 5.17
N SER A 176 -35.64 -6.87 3.93
CA SER A 176 -36.15 -8.00 3.15
C SER A 176 -35.25 -8.38 1.98
N ALA A 177 -34.21 -7.57 1.72
CA ALA A 177 -33.23 -7.92 0.71
C ALA A 177 -32.46 -9.16 1.15
N ALA A 178 -31.89 -9.84 0.17
CA ALA A 178 -31.03 -10.97 0.40
C ALA A 178 -29.59 -10.53 0.21
N PHE A 179 -28.69 -11.11 1.01
CA PHE A 179 -27.25 -11.05 0.76
C PHE A 179 -26.92 -11.41 -0.69
N ARG A 180 -26.22 -10.50 -1.36
CA ARG A 180 -25.69 -10.69 -2.70
C ARG A 180 -24.18 -10.94 -2.60
N PRO A 181 -23.64 -11.96 -3.28
CA PRO A 181 -22.20 -12.18 -3.33
C PRO A 181 -21.54 -11.00 -4.05
N LEU A 182 -20.57 -10.37 -3.37
CA LEU A 182 -19.73 -9.33 -3.95
C LEU A 182 -18.54 -9.97 -4.66
N LEU A 183 -17.83 -10.86 -3.96
CA LEU A 183 -16.65 -11.55 -4.50
C LEU A 183 -16.46 -12.92 -3.87
N THR A 184 -15.61 -13.72 -4.51
CA THR A 184 -15.11 -15.00 -4.01
C THR A 184 -13.60 -14.95 -3.86
N LEU A 185 -13.11 -15.24 -2.66
CA LEU A 185 -11.70 -15.42 -2.34
C LEU A 185 -11.35 -16.91 -2.51
N LYS A 186 -10.65 -17.25 -3.59
CA LYS A 186 -10.30 -18.64 -3.90
C LYS A 186 -9.19 -19.13 -2.97
N GLY A 187 -9.33 -20.35 -2.46
CA GLY A 187 -8.33 -20.98 -1.60
C GLY A 187 -8.26 -20.42 -0.17
N VAL A 188 -9.03 -19.37 0.14
CA VAL A 188 -9.04 -18.73 1.46
C VAL A 188 -10.12 -19.33 2.34
N SER A 189 -9.77 -19.69 3.58
CA SER A 189 -10.76 -20.13 4.57
C SER A 189 -11.53 -18.92 5.10
N ALA A 190 -12.86 -19.00 5.16
CA ALA A 190 -13.67 -17.93 5.76
C ALA A 190 -13.31 -17.69 7.24
N ALA A 191 -12.79 -18.70 7.94
CA ALA A 191 -12.41 -18.60 9.35
C ALA A 191 -11.08 -17.85 9.59
N THR A 192 -10.26 -17.64 8.55
CA THR A 192 -9.00 -16.89 8.67
C THR A 192 -9.15 -15.40 8.36
N ILE A 193 -10.32 -15.01 7.87
CA ILE A 193 -10.67 -13.63 7.54
C ILE A 193 -11.20 -12.96 8.79
N GLU A 194 -10.55 -11.87 9.18
CA GLU A 194 -10.95 -11.01 10.28
C GLU A 194 -11.58 -9.74 9.69
N PRO A 195 -12.92 -9.59 9.72
CA PRO A 195 -13.61 -8.54 8.97
C PRO A 195 -13.14 -7.11 9.28
N VAL A 196 -12.80 -6.84 10.53
CA VAL A 196 -12.28 -5.51 10.94
C VAL A 196 -10.91 -5.22 10.31
N ARG A 197 -10.04 -6.24 10.27
CA ARG A 197 -8.68 -6.11 9.73
C ARG A 197 -8.66 -6.10 8.21
N ASP A 198 -9.37 -7.06 7.63
CA ASP A 198 -9.27 -7.45 6.22
C ASP A 198 -10.30 -6.74 5.33
N LEU A 199 -11.44 -6.27 5.86
CA LEU A 199 -12.50 -5.61 5.08
C LEU A 199 -12.68 -4.12 5.44
N GLY A 200 -11.91 -3.60 6.40
CA GLY A 200 -11.99 -2.20 6.83
C GLY A 200 -13.31 -1.82 7.52
N LEU A 201 -13.89 -2.77 8.27
CA LEU A 201 -15.21 -2.64 8.91
C LEU A 201 -15.13 -2.38 10.42
#